data_AF-A0A661UH25-F1
#
_entry.id   AF-A0A661UH25-F1
#
_cell.length_a   1.000
_cell.length_b   1.000
_cell.length_c   1.000
_cell.angle_alpha   90.00
_cell.angle_beta   90.00
_cell.angle_gamma   90.00
#
_symmetry.space_group_name_H-M   'P 1'
#
loop_
_entity.id
_entity.type
_entity.pdbx_description
1 polymer ?
#
loop_
_entity_poly.entity_id
_entity_poly.type
_entity_poly.pdbx_seq_one_letter_code
_entity_poly.pdbx_strand_id
1 'polypeptide(L)'
;MKILLISPPTISAIKAIVGTTGPPLSLAYLASMIRGGHDVKIVDSLAEDYTYRDVERIIKKYDPEVVGITSTTSMIPDAYTVAKIAKMHNENVKVVMGGPHVTFVPERTFKECPYIDFIVRGEGEITFKELIDALDKGKDTSNILGLSINMEGKVRNNPPRPLIKDVDTIPMPSYDLLPMEKYRADG
;
A
#
# COMPACT_ATOMS: atom_id res chain seq x y z
N MET A 1 -7.97 0.37 -13.87
CA MET A 1 -6.54 0.73 -13.75
C MET A 1 -5.65 -0.48 -13.44
N LYS A 2 -4.34 -0.35 -13.66
CA LYS A 2 -3.31 -1.24 -13.12
C LYS A 2 -2.81 -0.75 -11.76
N ILE A 3 -2.92 -1.61 -10.74
CA ILE A 3 -2.65 -1.27 -9.34
C ILE A 3 -1.64 -2.27 -8.78
N LEU A 4 -0.56 -1.75 -8.18
CA LEU A 4 0.48 -2.55 -7.57
C LEU A 4 0.50 -2.30 -6.06
N LEU A 5 0.27 -3.33 -5.26
CA LEU A 5 0.32 -3.28 -3.80
C LEU A 5 1.63 -3.92 -3.32
N ILE A 6 2.41 -3.21 -2.51
CA ILE A 6 3.77 -3.60 -2.16
C ILE A 6 3.98 -3.60 -0.65
N SER A 7 4.46 -4.73 -0.13
CA SER A 7 5.24 -4.79 1.10
C SER A 7 6.70 -4.48 0.75
N PRO A 8 7.30 -3.43 1.34
CA PRO A 8 8.63 -2.97 0.93
C PRO A 8 9.73 -4.00 1.27
N PRO A 9 10.91 -3.93 0.63
CA PRO A 9 12.03 -4.84 0.84
C PRO A 9 12.76 -4.52 2.16
N THR A 10 12.06 -4.73 3.27
CA THR A 10 12.53 -4.43 4.62
C THR A 10 13.25 -5.63 5.23
N ILE A 11 14.21 -5.35 6.13
CA ILE A 11 14.85 -6.37 6.96
C ILE A 11 13.92 -6.68 8.15
N SER A 12 13.50 -7.94 8.28
CA SER A 12 12.69 -8.40 9.41
C SER A 12 13.50 -9.30 10.33
N ALA A 13 13.66 -8.87 11.59
CA ALA A 13 14.30 -9.68 12.63
C ALA A 13 13.54 -11.00 12.86
N ILE A 14 12.21 -10.99 12.75
CA ILE A 14 11.38 -12.20 12.88
C ILE A 14 11.71 -13.17 11.75
N LYS A 15 11.75 -12.70 10.48
CA LYS A 15 12.12 -13.56 9.35
C LYS A 15 13.53 -14.11 9.51
N ALA A 16 14.47 -13.30 10.00
CA ALA A 16 15.85 -13.74 10.23
C ALA A 16 15.96 -14.85 11.28
N ILE A 17 15.07 -14.89 12.28
CA ILE A 17 15.08 -15.89 13.35
C ILE A 17 14.24 -17.12 12.96
N VAL A 18 13.05 -16.91 12.41
CA VAL A 18 12.04 -17.96 12.15
C VAL A 18 12.23 -18.59 10.76
N GLY A 19 13.00 -17.95 9.87
CA GLY A 19 13.20 -18.40 8.49
C GLY A 19 12.04 -18.09 7.54
N THR A 20 10.88 -17.67 8.07
CA THR A 20 9.70 -17.33 7.28
C THR A 20 9.00 -16.06 7.80
N THR A 21 7.99 -15.59 7.06
CA THR A 21 7.15 -14.47 7.44
C THR A 21 5.67 -14.80 7.22
N GLY A 22 4.78 -13.95 7.72
CA GLY A 22 3.35 -14.08 7.46
C GLY A 22 2.93 -13.29 6.22
N PRO A 23 1.85 -13.68 5.54
CA PRO A 23 1.32 -12.92 4.42
C PRO A 23 0.89 -11.50 4.86
N PRO A 24 1.06 -10.48 4.01
CA PRO A 24 0.63 -9.12 4.30
C PRO A 24 -0.89 -9.04 4.13
N LEU A 25 -1.63 -9.48 5.16
CA LEU A 25 -3.09 -9.58 5.12
C LEU A 25 -3.77 -8.25 4.78
N SER A 26 -3.21 -7.12 5.23
CA SER A 26 -3.72 -5.80 4.87
C SER A 26 -3.78 -5.60 3.35
N LEU A 27 -2.71 -5.95 2.62
CA LEU A 27 -2.68 -5.83 1.16
C LEU A 27 -3.64 -6.81 0.48
N ALA A 28 -3.78 -8.01 1.02
CA ALA A 28 -4.71 -9.02 0.48
C ALA A 28 -6.18 -8.62 0.65
N TYR A 29 -6.54 -7.98 1.77
CA TYR A 29 -7.86 -7.39 1.98
C TYR A 29 -8.08 -6.20 1.06
N LEU A 30 -7.11 -5.27 0.96
CA LEU A 30 -7.23 -4.15 0.02
C LEU A 30 -7.44 -4.64 -1.42
N ALA A 31 -6.66 -5.62 -1.88
CA ALA A 31 -6.81 -6.19 -3.20
C ALA A 31 -8.21 -6.79 -3.42
N SER A 32 -8.76 -7.50 -2.42
CA SER A 32 -10.09 -8.10 -2.51
C SER A 32 -11.20 -7.06 -2.77
N MET A 33 -11.04 -5.84 -2.26
CA MET A 33 -12.01 -4.74 -2.41
C MET A 33 -12.04 -4.14 -3.83
N ILE A 34 -10.95 -4.26 -4.58
CA ILE A 34 -10.74 -3.52 -5.84
C ILE A 34 -10.52 -4.41 -7.07
N ARG A 35 -10.13 -5.68 -6.89
CA ARG A 35 -9.79 -6.59 -7.99
C ARG A 35 -10.96 -6.96 -8.92
N GLY A 36 -12.20 -6.69 -8.52
CA GLY A 36 -13.37 -6.93 -9.37
C GLY A 36 -13.47 -5.99 -10.59
N GLY A 37 -12.75 -4.86 -10.58
CA GLY A 37 -12.77 -3.88 -11.68
C GLY A 37 -11.40 -3.42 -12.17
N HIS A 38 -10.31 -3.96 -11.61
CA HIS A 38 -8.95 -3.49 -11.84
C HIS A 38 -7.97 -4.64 -11.96
N ASP A 39 -6.88 -4.41 -12.68
CA ASP A 39 -5.73 -5.31 -12.70
C ASP A 39 -4.90 -5.04 -11.44
N VAL A 40 -4.85 -6.02 -10.53
CA VAL A 40 -4.25 -5.86 -9.20
C VAL A 40 -3.19 -6.91 -8.99
N LYS A 41 -1.98 -6.46 -8.62
CA LYS A 41 -0.87 -7.32 -8.24
C LYS A 41 -0.41 -6.99 -6.83
N ILE A 42 -0.12 -8.03 -6.05
CA ILE A 42 0.56 -7.88 -4.76
C ILE A 42 2.01 -8.33 -4.92
N VAL A 43 2.94 -7.58 -4.31
CA VAL A 43 4.34 -7.92 -4.19
C VAL A 43 4.69 -7.92 -2.72
N ASP A 44 5.14 -9.06 -2.23
CA ASP A 44 5.67 -9.16 -0.88
C ASP A 44 7.18 -9.28 -0.93
N SER A 45 7.86 -8.14 -0.95
CA SER A 45 9.31 -8.11 -1.11
C SER A 45 10.02 -8.83 0.03
N LEU A 46 9.43 -8.83 1.24
CA LEU A 46 9.99 -9.53 2.38
C LEU A 46 9.91 -11.04 2.18
N ALA A 47 8.77 -11.59 1.78
CA ALA A 47 8.63 -13.03 1.55
C ALA A 47 9.39 -13.50 0.32
N GLU A 48 9.48 -12.66 -0.71
CA GLU A 48 10.11 -13.01 -1.98
C GLU A 48 11.62 -12.72 -2.05
N ASP A 49 12.20 -12.16 -0.99
CA ASP A 49 13.61 -11.75 -0.92
C ASP A 49 14.00 -10.76 -2.03
N TYR A 50 13.06 -9.88 -2.40
CA TYR A 50 13.31 -8.88 -3.43
C TYR A 50 14.11 -7.70 -2.89
N THR A 51 14.99 -7.20 -3.75
CA THR A 51 15.74 -5.96 -3.52
C THR A 51 15.00 -4.76 -4.12
N TYR A 52 15.44 -3.54 -3.82
CA TYR A 52 14.94 -2.34 -4.50
C TYR A 52 15.06 -2.41 -6.02
N ARG A 53 16.10 -3.08 -6.55
CA ARG A 53 16.29 -3.25 -8.00
C ARG A 53 15.25 -4.19 -8.59
N ASP A 54 14.82 -5.20 -7.83
CA ASP A 54 13.74 -6.09 -8.26
C ASP A 54 12.39 -5.37 -8.23
N VAL A 55 12.13 -4.58 -7.19
CA VAL A 55 10.94 -3.70 -7.12
C VAL A 55 10.91 -2.74 -8.32
N GLU A 56 12.03 -2.10 -8.67
CA GLU A 56 12.14 -1.23 -9.84
C GLU A 56 11.81 -1.99 -11.14
N ARG A 57 12.36 -3.19 -11.34
CA ARG A 57 12.05 -4.03 -12.51
C ARG A 57 10.58 -4.42 -12.57
N ILE A 58 9.98 -4.75 -11.42
CA ILE A 58 8.57 -5.11 -11.32
C ILE A 58 7.69 -3.92 -11.70
N ILE A 59 7.96 -2.74 -11.14
CA ILE A 59 7.24 -1.49 -11.48
C ILE A 59 7.36 -1.21 -12.98
N LYS A 60 8.58 -1.27 -13.55
CA LYS A 60 8.81 -1.05 -14.99
C LYS A 60 8.06 -2.03 -15.88
N LYS A 61 8.04 -3.31 -15.51
CA LYS A 61 7.38 -4.36 -16.30
C LYS A 61 5.85 -4.29 -16.20
N TYR A 62 5.34 -4.03 -15.00
CA TYR A 62 3.91 -4.01 -14.75
C TYR A 62 3.27 -2.71 -15.25
N ASP A 63 4.00 -1.61 -15.13
CA ASP A 63 3.59 -0.24 -15.49
C ASP A 63 2.30 0.18 -14.76
N PRO A 64 2.34 0.30 -13.42
CA PRO A 64 1.16 0.62 -12.62
C PRO A 64 0.75 2.08 -12.76
N GLU A 65 -0.54 2.35 -12.64
CA GLU A 65 -1.09 3.71 -12.48
C GLU A 65 -1.15 4.11 -11.01
N VAL A 66 -1.29 3.12 -10.11
CA VAL A 66 -1.30 3.31 -8.66
C VAL A 66 -0.33 2.33 -7.99
N VAL A 67 0.48 2.84 -7.07
CA VAL A 67 1.33 2.03 -6.19
C VAL A 67 0.90 2.23 -4.74
N GLY A 68 0.32 1.18 -4.15
CA GLY A 68 -0.07 1.13 -2.74
C GLY A 68 1.04 0.49 -1.90
N ILE A 69 1.49 1.16 -0.83
CA ILE A 69 2.60 0.71 0.00
C ILE A 69 2.13 0.55 1.45
N THR A 70 2.30 -0.64 2.03
CA THR A 70 2.08 -0.82 3.48
C THR A 70 3.32 -0.41 4.26
N SER A 71 3.13 0.19 5.45
CA SER A 71 4.22 0.70 6.26
C SER A 71 3.95 0.56 7.76
N THR A 72 4.87 -0.10 8.45
CA THR A 72 5.07 0.05 9.90
C THR A 72 6.25 0.99 10.16
N THR A 73 6.48 1.36 11.42
CA THR A 73 7.57 2.30 11.76
C THR A 73 8.94 1.78 11.35
N SER A 74 9.20 0.47 11.46
CA SER A 74 10.47 -0.12 11.02
C SER A 74 10.63 -0.19 9.49
N MET A 75 9.51 -0.20 8.75
CA MET A 75 9.49 -0.26 7.28
C MET A 75 9.57 1.12 6.62
N ILE A 76 9.45 2.22 7.38
CA ILE A 76 9.23 3.54 6.78
C ILE A 76 10.35 4.01 5.83
N PRO A 77 11.66 3.78 6.11
CA PRO A 77 12.71 4.20 5.18
C PRO A 77 12.64 3.42 3.85
N ASP A 78 12.28 2.14 3.90
CA ASP A 78 12.11 1.29 2.73
C ASP A 78 10.87 1.70 1.94
N ALA A 79 9.77 1.99 2.63
CA ALA A 79 8.54 2.47 2.02
C ALA A 79 8.74 3.80 1.28
N TYR A 80 9.54 4.73 1.83
CA TYR A 80 9.93 5.97 1.15
C TYR A 80 10.78 5.71 -0.09
N THR A 81 11.67 4.72 -0.03
CA THR A 81 12.49 4.33 -1.18
C THR A 81 11.62 3.75 -2.30
N VAL A 82 10.65 2.90 -1.97
CA VAL A 82 9.67 2.36 -2.94
C VAL A 82 8.82 3.48 -3.55
N ALA A 83 8.32 4.41 -2.73
CA ALA A 83 7.57 5.59 -3.21
C ALA A 83 8.39 6.41 -4.23
N LYS A 84 9.67 6.65 -3.93
CA LYS A 84 10.60 7.31 -4.86
C LYS A 84 10.77 6.51 -6.15
N ILE A 85 11.01 5.21 -6.08
CA ILE A 85 11.17 4.36 -7.27
C ILE A 85 9.92 4.44 -8.17
N ALA A 86 8.72 4.41 -7.60
CA ALA A 86 7.47 4.53 -8.33
C ALA A 86 7.38 5.86 -9.11
N LYS A 87 7.65 6.99 -8.44
CA LYS A 87 7.64 8.32 -9.09
C LYS A 87 8.77 8.50 -10.11
N MET A 88 9.93 7.89 -9.90
CA MET A 88 11.04 7.93 -10.87
C MET A 88 10.74 7.11 -12.13
N HIS A 89 9.91 6.07 -12.04
CA HIS A 89 9.42 5.33 -13.20
C HIS A 89 8.46 6.19 -14.03
N ASN A 90 7.46 6.80 -13.37
CA ASN A 90 6.51 7.71 -14.00
C ASN A 90 5.96 8.68 -12.96
N GLU A 91 6.15 9.98 -13.17
CA GLU A 91 5.74 11.04 -12.24
C GLU A 91 4.22 11.08 -11.99
N ASN A 92 3.44 10.58 -12.95
CA ASN A 92 1.98 10.56 -12.89
C ASN A 92 1.41 9.42 -12.03
N VAL A 93 2.23 8.42 -11.68
CA VAL A 93 1.83 7.32 -10.79
C VAL A 93 1.30 7.88 -9.49
N LYS A 94 0.14 7.41 -9.04
CA LYS A 94 -0.39 7.78 -7.73
C LYS A 94 0.20 6.85 -6.67
N VAL A 95 0.97 7.42 -5.76
CA VAL A 95 1.57 6.71 -4.63
C VAL A 95 0.67 6.88 -3.42
N VAL A 96 0.17 5.74 -2.93
CA VAL A 96 -0.69 5.65 -1.76
C VAL A 96 0.06 4.91 -0.66
N MET A 97 0.15 5.47 0.53
CA MET A 97 0.76 4.80 1.68
C MET A 97 -0.29 4.51 2.76
N GLY A 98 -0.19 3.34 3.38
CA GLY A 98 -1.05 2.95 4.49
C GLY A 98 -0.27 2.26 5.60
N GLY A 99 -0.95 1.95 6.69
CA GLY A 99 -0.40 1.24 7.84
C GLY A 99 -0.20 2.11 9.08
N PRO A 100 0.23 1.51 10.20
CA PRO A 100 0.22 2.17 11.50
C PRO A 100 1.06 3.44 11.56
N HIS A 101 2.25 3.45 10.93
CA HIS A 101 3.16 4.60 11.03
C HIS A 101 2.51 5.87 10.46
N VAL A 102 2.09 5.81 9.20
CA VAL A 102 1.51 6.96 8.48
C VAL A 102 0.13 7.36 9.01
N THR A 103 -0.57 6.43 9.69
CA THR A 103 -1.83 6.74 10.38
C THR A 103 -1.63 7.77 11.50
N PHE A 104 -0.55 7.64 12.28
CA PHE A 104 -0.30 8.49 13.44
C PHE A 104 0.49 9.76 13.14
N VAL A 105 1.31 9.78 12.08
CA VAL A 105 2.17 10.94 11.76
C VAL A 105 2.09 11.43 10.30
N PRO A 106 0.89 11.58 9.70
CA PRO A 106 0.73 11.81 8.26
C PRO A 106 1.42 13.09 7.75
N GLU A 107 1.35 14.19 8.51
CA GLU A 107 1.98 15.47 8.13
C GLU A 107 3.50 15.36 8.08
N ARG A 108 4.09 14.68 9.06
CA ARG A 108 5.52 14.41 9.10
C ARG A 108 5.93 13.50 7.95
N THR A 109 5.14 12.46 7.67
CA THR A 109 5.37 11.54 6.55
C THR A 109 5.41 12.29 5.21
N PHE A 110 4.43 13.14 4.91
CA PHE A 110 4.44 13.93 3.68
C PHE A 110 5.64 14.88 3.59
N LYS A 111 6.08 15.46 4.73
CA LYS A 111 7.26 16.32 4.78
C LYS A 111 8.55 15.55 4.50
N GLU A 112 8.68 14.34 5.04
CA GLU A 112 9.87 13.51 4.88
C GLU A 112 9.93 12.81 3.51
N CYS A 113 8.77 12.49 2.92
CA CYS A 113 8.66 11.82 1.64
C CYS A 113 7.68 12.55 0.70
N PRO A 114 8.19 13.47 -0.15
CA PRO A 114 7.36 14.24 -1.07
C PRO A 114 6.82 13.41 -2.25
N TYR A 115 7.24 12.15 -2.38
CA TYR A 115 6.78 11.24 -3.45
C TYR A 115 5.40 10.62 -3.17
N ILE A 116 4.84 10.83 -1.98
CA ILE A 116 3.54 10.28 -1.57
C ILE A 116 2.44 11.29 -1.94
N ASP A 117 1.42 10.83 -2.65
CA ASP A 117 0.25 11.65 -3.00
C ASP A 117 -0.86 11.50 -1.93
N PHE A 118 -1.04 10.29 -1.41
CA PHE A 118 -2.14 9.94 -0.51
C PHE A 118 -1.67 9.09 0.67
N ILE A 119 -2.26 9.32 1.83
CA ILE A 119 -2.14 8.44 3.00
C ILE A 119 -3.54 7.94 3.39
N VAL A 120 -3.71 6.63 3.47
CA VAL A 120 -4.91 5.98 4.01
C VAL A 120 -4.67 5.68 5.49
N ARG A 121 -5.50 6.24 6.37
CA ARG A 121 -5.36 6.15 7.83
C ARG A 121 -6.41 5.23 8.45
N GLY A 122 -6.01 4.50 9.48
CA GLY A 122 -6.90 3.58 10.20
C GLY A 122 -7.23 2.33 9.37
N GLU A 123 -8.47 1.85 9.47
CA GLU A 123 -9.00 0.77 8.63
C GLU A 123 -9.17 1.27 7.19
N GLY A 124 -8.42 0.64 6.29
CA GLY A 124 -8.15 1.19 4.96
C GLY A 124 -9.05 0.67 3.85
N GLU A 125 -9.79 -0.41 4.08
CA GLU A 125 -10.50 -1.18 3.06
C GLU A 125 -11.49 -0.33 2.26
N ILE A 126 -12.40 0.35 2.97
CA ILE A 126 -13.42 1.19 2.34
C ILE A 126 -12.79 2.49 1.81
N THR A 127 -11.90 3.11 2.59
CA THR A 127 -11.21 4.35 2.22
C THR A 127 -10.39 4.20 0.93
N PHE A 128 -9.63 3.11 0.84
CA PHE A 128 -8.81 2.78 -0.31
C PHE A 128 -9.68 2.46 -1.52
N LYS A 129 -10.77 1.68 -1.34
CA LYS A 129 -11.72 1.43 -2.42
C LYS A 129 -12.31 2.72 -2.98
N GLU A 130 -12.79 3.62 -2.12
CA GLU A 130 -13.33 4.92 -2.54
C GLU A 130 -12.28 5.77 -3.27
N LEU A 131 -11.03 5.75 -2.81
CA LEU A 131 -9.91 6.44 -3.46
C LEU A 131 -9.68 5.88 -4.87
N ILE A 132 -9.58 4.56 -5.01
CA ILE A 132 -9.37 3.89 -6.30
C ILE A 132 -10.54 4.17 -7.25
N ASP A 133 -11.79 4.04 -6.79
CA ASP A 133 -12.99 4.34 -7.58
C ASP A 133 -13.02 5.81 -8.05
N ALA A 134 -12.54 6.74 -7.21
CA ALA A 134 -12.48 8.16 -7.55
C ALA A 134 -11.39 8.44 -8.60
N LEU A 135 -10.19 7.85 -8.44
CA LEU A 135 -9.10 7.99 -9.40
C LEU A 135 -9.46 7.42 -10.78
N ASP A 136 -10.06 6.22 -10.83
CA ASP A 136 -10.48 5.56 -12.08
C ASP A 136 -11.51 6.38 -12.86
N LYS A 137 -12.39 7.09 -12.14
CA LYS A 137 -13.48 7.91 -12.71
C LYS A 137 -13.12 9.39 -12.87
N GLY A 138 -11.90 9.80 -12.52
CA GLY A 138 -11.49 11.21 -12.52
C GLY A 138 -12.33 12.10 -11.58
N LYS A 139 -12.80 11.55 -10.46
CA LYS A 139 -13.61 12.27 -9.46
C LYS A 139 -12.75 12.89 -8.37
N ASP A 140 -13.34 13.85 -7.66
CA ASP A 140 -12.71 14.50 -6.52
C ASP A 140 -12.45 13.51 -5.36
N THR A 141 -11.22 13.51 -4.84
CA THR A 141 -10.80 12.70 -3.69
C THR A 141 -10.89 13.47 -2.37
N SER A 142 -11.22 14.76 -2.40
CA SER A 142 -11.05 15.67 -1.27
C SER A 142 -11.98 15.40 -0.08
N ASN A 143 -13.06 14.64 -0.26
CA ASN A 143 -14.05 14.36 0.79
C ASN A 143 -14.05 12.90 1.27
N ILE A 144 -13.07 12.10 0.87
CA ILE A 144 -12.95 10.69 1.29
C ILE A 144 -12.53 10.63 2.76
N LEU A 145 -13.36 10.02 3.62
CA LEU A 145 -13.06 9.85 5.04
C LEU A 145 -11.83 8.96 5.25
N GLY A 146 -11.02 9.27 6.26
CA GLY A 146 -9.78 8.55 6.58
C GLY A 146 -8.60 8.90 5.67
N LEU A 147 -8.81 9.64 4.59
CA LEU A 147 -7.76 10.03 3.65
C LEU A 147 -6.99 11.28 4.13
N SER A 148 -5.69 11.27 3.96
CA SER A 148 -4.85 12.47 3.98
C SER A 148 -4.22 12.66 2.61
N ILE A 149 -4.18 13.90 2.14
CA ILE A 149 -3.81 14.26 0.76
C ILE A 149 -2.68 15.28 0.79
N ASN A 150 -1.68 15.08 -0.06
CA ASN A 150 -0.68 16.10 -0.36
C ASN A 150 -1.17 16.99 -1.51
N MET A 151 -1.58 18.22 -1.20
CA MET A 151 -1.96 19.22 -2.20
C MET A 151 -0.80 20.20 -2.38
N GLU A 152 0.20 19.81 -3.17
CA GLU A 152 1.36 20.66 -3.51
C GLU A 152 2.06 21.27 -2.28
N GLY A 153 2.32 20.44 -1.26
CA GLY A 153 2.97 20.87 -0.03
C GLY A 153 2.01 21.35 1.06
N LYS A 154 0.71 21.47 0.76
CA LYS A 154 -0.33 21.64 1.79
C LYS A 154 -0.98 20.31 2.10
N VAL A 155 -0.74 19.78 3.29
CA VAL A 155 -1.37 18.56 3.76
C VAL A 155 -2.83 18.85 4.14
N ARG A 156 -3.77 18.10 3.57
CA ARG A 156 -5.17 18.09 3.97
C ARG A 156 -5.49 16.75 4.61
N ASN A 157 -5.87 16.78 5.89
CA ASN A 157 -6.34 15.62 6.63
C ASN A 157 -7.87 15.64 6.66
N ASN A 158 -8.53 14.70 5.98
CA ASN A 158 -9.99 14.60 6.05
C ASN A 158 -10.44 14.06 7.43
N PRO A 159 -11.73 14.10 7.78
CA PRO A 159 -12.19 13.48 9.02
C PRO A 159 -11.88 11.98 9.06
N PRO A 160 -11.64 11.39 10.25
CA PRO A 160 -11.40 9.96 10.38
C PRO A 160 -12.65 9.16 9.94
N ARG A 161 -12.43 7.95 9.43
CA ARG A 161 -13.52 7.01 9.14
C ARG A 161 -13.89 6.24 10.42
N PRO A 162 -15.18 6.06 10.73
CA PRO A 162 -15.62 5.16 11.78
C PRO A 162 -15.14 3.73 11.54
N LEU A 163 -14.83 2.98 12.59
CA LEU A 163 -14.44 1.58 12.48
C LEU A 163 -15.54 0.75 11.79
N ILE A 164 -15.10 -0.24 11.02
CA ILE A 164 -15.96 -1.23 10.37
C ILE A 164 -16.63 -2.04 11.47
N LYS A 165 -17.96 -1.88 11.58
CA LYS A 165 -18.76 -2.57 12.60
C LYS A 165 -18.97 -4.05 12.29
N ASP A 166 -19.07 -4.37 11.00
CA ASP A 166 -19.34 -5.70 10.50
C ASP A 166 -18.25 -6.11 9.51
N VAL A 167 -17.31 -6.91 10.01
CA VAL A 167 -16.13 -7.36 9.24
C VAL A 167 -16.53 -8.34 8.14
N ASP A 168 -17.67 -9.02 8.27
CA ASP A 168 -18.18 -9.97 7.27
C ASP A 168 -18.61 -9.27 5.98
N THR A 169 -18.74 -7.93 6.00
CA THR A 169 -18.95 -7.12 4.80
C THR A 169 -17.71 -7.00 3.91
N ILE A 170 -16.53 -7.33 4.43
CA ILE A 170 -15.28 -7.31 3.68
C ILE A 170 -15.06 -8.68 3.02
N PRO A 171 -14.77 -8.74 1.70
CA PRO A 171 -14.49 -10.01 1.04
C PRO A 171 -13.28 -10.72 1.66
N MET A 172 -13.24 -12.04 1.50
CA MET A 172 -12.09 -12.83 1.92
C MET A 172 -10.79 -12.32 1.28
N PRO A 173 -9.66 -12.36 1.99
CA PRO A 173 -8.37 -11.92 1.46
C PRO A 173 -8.04 -12.59 0.14
N SER A 174 -7.45 -11.82 -0.77
CA SER A 174 -6.96 -12.32 -2.05
C SER A 174 -5.64 -13.10 -1.90
N TYR A 175 -5.70 -14.25 -1.22
CA TYR A 175 -4.54 -15.13 -1.00
C TYR A 175 -3.94 -15.66 -2.30
N ASP A 176 -4.75 -15.81 -3.34
CA ASP A 176 -4.32 -16.24 -4.67
C ASP A 176 -3.39 -15.22 -5.37
N LEU A 177 -3.34 -13.98 -4.90
CA LEU A 177 -2.40 -12.95 -5.39
C LEU A 177 -1.07 -12.93 -4.63
N LEU A 178 -0.91 -13.81 -3.64
CA LEU A 178 0.28 -13.90 -2.80
C LEU A 178 1.06 -15.19 -3.06
N PRO A 179 2.40 -15.20 -2.84
CA PRO A 179 3.23 -16.39 -2.96
C PRO A 179 3.05 -17.30 -1.74
N MET A 180 1.89 -17.95 -1.64
CA MET A 180 1.47 -18.68 -0.44
C MET A 180 2.44 -19.78 0.01
N GLU A 181 3.18 -20.35 -0.94
CA GLU A 181 4.23 -21.33 -0.68
C GLU A 181 5.39 -20.77 0.15
N LYS A 182 5.66 -19.46 0.11
CA LYS A 182 6.77 -18.81 0.81
C LYS A 182 6.48 -18.48 2.27
N TYR A 183 5.23 -18.64 2.73
CA TYR A 183 4.83 -18.37 4.12
C TYR A 183 4.81 -19.63 5.01
N ARG A 184 5.30 -20.75 4.49
CA ARG A 184 5.38 -21.98 5.28
C ARG A 184 6.56 -21.87 6.24
N ALA A 185 6.32 -22.18 7.51
CA ALA A 185 7.39 -22.48 8.45
C ALA A 185 7.66 -23.98 8.33
N ASP A 186 8.88 -24.34 7.98
CA ASP A 186 9.34 -25.72 8.17
C ASP A 186 9.54 -25.91 9.68
N GLY A 187 8.74 -26.80 10.27
CA GLY A 187 8.79 -27.14 11.69
C GLY A 187 9.86 -28.16 12.02
#